data_AF-A0A182HML9-F1
#
_entry.id   AF-A0A182HML9-F1
#
_cell.length_a   1.000
_cell.length_b   1.000
_cell.length_c   1.000
_cell.angle_alpha   90.00
_cell.angle_beta   90.00
_cell.angle_gamma   90.00
#
_symmetry.space_group_name_H-M   'P 1'
#
loop_
_entity.id
_entity.type
_entity.pdbx_description
1 polymer ?
#
loop_
_entity_poly.entity_id
_entity_poly.type
_entity_poly.pdbx_seq_one_letter_code
_entity_poly.pdbx_strand_id
1 'polypeptide(L)'
;MHMKRPIILPKKSWLTDLIVTEYHWKYKHQNHQTVMNEVQQKFDIPGLRSACHRVRNNCFRCSLHQFWKKWLASYLPTLTRRSKWFETQPPLQLGDLVLIVDDALPRGCWPKGRIVQLVPSKDGTTRRVHVQLANKKIIERMV
;
A
#
# COMPACT_ATOMS: atom_id res chain seq x y z
N MET A 1 7.37 6.68 -30.10
CA MET A 1 6.96 6.86 -31.51
C MET A 1 5.70 7.70 -31.52
N HIS A 2 5.74 8.94 -32.01
CA HIS A 2 4.57 9.82 -32.03
C HIS A 2 3.72 9.49 -33.26
N MET A 3 2.45 9.13 -33.03
CA MET A 3 1.49 8.80 -34.09
C MET A 3 1.13 10.07 -34.86
N LYS A 4 1.25 10.04 -36.21
CA LYS A 4 1.12 11.23 -37.06
C LYS A 4 -0.30 11.82 -37.13
N ARG A 5 -1.33 11.13 -36.62
CA ARG A 5 -2.73 11.57 -36.56
C ARG A 5 -3.48 10.91 -35.40
N PRO A 6 -3.54 11.51 -34.20
CA PRO A 6 -4.27 10.93 -33.08
C PRO A 6 -5.79 11.03 -33.28
N ILE A 7 -6.53 10.06 -32.75
CA ILE A 7 -8.00 10.10 -32.73
C ILE A 7 -8.42 11.16 -31.69
N ILE A 8 -9.06 12.24 -32.14
CA ILE A 8 -9.52 13.31 -31.24
C ILE A 8 -10.80 12.85 -30.53
N LEU A 9 -10.80 12.93 -29.20
CA LEU A 9 -11.94 12.57 -28.38
C LEU A 9 -12.34 13.73 -27.45
N PRO A 10 -13.64 14.01 -27.30
CA PRO A 10 -14.11 15.08 -26.41
C PRO A 10 -13.84 14.73 -24.93
N LYS A 11 -13.44 15.74 -24.15
CA LYS A 11 -13.11 15.61 -22.71
C LYS A 11 -14.23 15.03 -21.85
N LYS A 12 -15.48 15.37 -22.16
CA LYS A 12 -16.68 14.99 -21.41
C LYS A 12 -17.55 14.10 -22.29
N SER A 13 -17.12 12.88 -22.50
CA SER A 13 -17.91 11.85 -23.20
C SER A 13 -17.80 10.54 -22.44
N TRP A 14 -18.90 9.79 -22.43
CA TRP A 14 -18.97 8.46 -21.86
C TRP A 14 -17.89 7.54 -22.45
N LEU A 15 -17.57 7.70 -23.73
CA LEU A 15 -16.54 6.93 -24.42
C LEU A 15 -15.14 7.26 -23.90
N THR A 16 -14.84 8.53 -23.64
CA THR A 16 -13.57 8.96 -23.06
C THR A 16 -13.39 8.39 -21.65
N ASP A 17 -14.44 8.44 -20.83
CA ASP A 17 -14.40 7.86 -19.49
C ASP A 17 -14.26 6.33 -19.54
N LEU A 18 -14.93 5.66 -20.48
CA LEU A 18 -14.79 4.22 -20.70
C LEU A 18 -13.35 3.85 -21.10
N ILE A 19 -12.78 4.53 -22.09
CA ILE A 19 -11.39 4.28 -22.54
C ILE A 19 -10.40 4.52 -21.40
N VAL A 20 -10.50 5.65 -20.70
CA VAL A 20 -9.59 5.95 -19.57
C VAL A 20 -9.77 4.93 -18.46
N THR A 21 -10.99 4.46 -18.20
CA THR A 21 -11.27 3.38 -17.25
C THR A 21 -10.61 2.07 -17.69
N GLU A 22 -10.81 1.63 -18.92
CA GLU A 22 -10.17 0.42 -19.47
C GLU A 22 -8.65 0.45 -19.32
N TYR A 23 -8.00 1.57 -19.66
CA TYR A 23 -6.57 1.72 -19.45
C TYR A 23 -6.20 1.76 -17.96
N HIS A 24 -7.00 2.40 -17.11
CA HIS A 24 -6.77 2.40 -15.67
C HIS A 24 -6.76 0.98 -15.07
N TRP A 25 -7.67 0.10 -15.52
CA TRP A 25 -7.71 -1.32 -15.14
C TRP A 25 -6.58 -2.13 -15.77
N LYS A 26 -6.31 -1.94 -17.07
CA LYS A 26 -5.26 -2.64 -17.81
C LYS A 26 -3.87 -2.45 -17.19
N TYR A 27 -3.58 -1.24 -16.71
CA TYR A 27 -2.31 -0.92 -16.04
C TYR A 27 -2.41 -1.08 -14.50
N LYS A 28 -3.35 -1.91 -14.03
CA LYS A 28 -3.45 -2.39 -12.64
C LYS A 28 -3.48 -1.29 -11.59
N HIS A 29 -4.15 -0.17 -11.87
CA HIS A 29 -4.25 0.97 -10.94
C HIS A 29 -2.91 1.58 -10.53
N GLN A 30 -1.86 1.39 -11.35
CA GLN A 30 -0.49 1.86 -11.08
C GLN A 30 -0.34 3.35 -11.43
N ASN A 31 0.86 3.77 -11.86
CA ASN A 31 1.17 5.18 -12.07
C ASN A 31 0.27 5.80 -13.16
N HIS A 32 -0.51 6.81 -12.77
CA HIS A 32 -1.35 7.59 -13.68
C HIS A 32 -0.56 8.19 -14.86
N GLN A 33 0.73 8.48 -14.70
CA GLN A 33 1.57 8.98 -15.78
C GLN A 33 1.78 7.93 -16.87
N THR A 34 1.92 6.65 -16.52
CA THR A 34 2.00 5.55 -17.49
C THR A 34 0.70 5.45 -18.28
N VAL A 35 -0.44 5.46 -17.59
CA VAL A 35 -1.76 5.45 -18.24
C VAL A 35 -1.93 6.64 -19.18
N MET A 36 -1.55 7.85 -18.75
CA MET A 36 -1.61 9.04 -19.59
C MET A 36 -0.73 8.91 -20.84
N ASN A 37 0.53 8.49 -20.68
CA ASN A 37 1.44 8.33 -21.81
C ASN A 37 0.91 7.31 -22.83
N GLU A 38 0.34 6.21 -22.35
CA GLU A 38 -0.20 5.14 -23.20
C GLU A 38 -1.49 5.56 -23.92
N VAL A 39 -2.35 6.36 -23.26
CA VAL A 39 -3.53 6.93 -23.89
C VAL A 39 -3.13 7.99 -24.93
N GLN A 40 -2.15 8.84 -24.62
CA GLN A 40 -1.65 9.89 -25.53
C GLN A 40 -0.98 9.34 -26.80
N GLN A 41 -0.45 8.11 -26.76
CA GLN A 41 0.08 7.47 -27.96
C GLN A 41 -1.01 7.22 -29.03
N LYS A 42 -2.29 7.15 -28.65
CA LYS A 42 -3.40 6.75 -29.53
C LYS A 42 -4.51 7.79 -29.67
N PHE A 43 -4.77 8.56 -28.61
CA PHE A 43 -5.89 9.49 -28.53
C PHE A 43 -5.42 10.90 -28.16
N ASP A 44 -6.03 11.90 -28.80
CA ASP A 44 -5.88 13.30 -28.41
C ASP A 44 -7.14 13.73 -27.65
N ILE A 45 -7.04 13.73 -26.31
CA ILE A 45 -8.13 14.07 -25.40
C ILE A 45 -7.77 15.40 -24.71
N PRO A 46 -8.48 16.50 -24.99
CA PRO A 46 -8.29 17.75 -24.28
C PRO A 46 -8.48 17.56 -22.77
N GLY A 47 -7.47 17.91 -21.98
CA GLY A 47 -7.54 17.75 -20.53
C GLY A 47 -7.55 16.29 -20.04
N LEU A 48 -6.92 15.37 -20.77
CA LEU A 48 -6.76 13.95 -20.41
C LEU A 48 -6.35 13.74 -18.94
N ARG A 49 -5.42 14.56 -18.44
CA ARG A 49 -4.98 14.52 -17.04
C ARG A 49 -6.18 14.58 -16.08
N SER A 50 -7.11 15.52 -16.29
CA SER A 50 -8.31 15.64 -15.46
C SER A 50 -9.20 14.40 -15.55
N ALA A 51 -9.34 13.79 -16.73
CA ALA A 51 -10.11 12.56 -16.90
C ALA A 51 -9.48 11.38 -16.16
N CYS A 52 -8.14 11.20 -16.27
CA CYS A 52 -7.41 10.18 -15.52
C CYS A 52 -7.51 10.37 -14.00
N HIS A 53 -7.41 11.62 -13.51
CA HIS A 53 -7.61 11.91 -12.09
C HIS A 53 -9.04 11.60 -11.64
N ARG A 54 -10.06 11.93 -12.44
CA ARG A 54 -11.46 11.62 -12.13
C ARG A 54 -11.69 10.12 -12.00
N VAL A 55 -11.26 9.33 -12.98
CA VAL A 55 -11.37 7.86 -12.95
C VAL A 55 -10.64 7.27 -11.74
N ARG A 56 -9.42 7.73 -11.46
CA ARG A 56 -8.65 7.30 -10.30
C ARG A 56 -9.35 7.64 -8.97
N ASN A 57 -9.86 8.86 -8.82
CA ASN A 57 -10.50 9.31 -7.58
C ASN A 57 -11.83 8.59 -7.33
N ASN A 58 -12.55 8.23 -8.39
CA ASN A 58 -13.78 7.44 -8.30
C ASN A 58 -13.50 5.92 -8.22
N CYS A 59 -12.25 5.48 -8.39
CA CYS A 59 -11.90 4.07 -8.32
C CYS A 59 -11.81 3.61 -6.85
N PHE A 60 -12.77 2.78 -6.44
CA PHE A 60 -12.81 2.18 -5.10
C PHE A 60 -11.49 1.50 -4.70
N ARG A 61 -10.83 0.81 -5.64
CA ARG A 61 -9.54 0.13 -5.40
C ARG A 61 -8.42 1.12 -5.05
N CYS A 62 -8.33 2.24 -5.77
CA CYS A 62 -7.36 3.30 -5.49
C CYS A 62 -7.66 4.00 -4.16
N SER A 63 -8.93 4.31 -3.91
CA SER A 63 -9.37 4.97 -2.68
C SER A 63 -9.09 4.11 -1.44
N LEU A 64 -9.39 2.81 -1.48
CA LEU A 64 -9.05 1.88 -0.41
C LEU A 64 -7.53 1.78 -0.19
N HIS A 65 -6.74 1.70 -1.26
CA HIS A 65 -5.28 1.65 -1.13
C HIS A 65 -4.75 2.91 -0.43
N GLN A 66 -5.24 4.09 -0.81
CA GLN A 66 -4.83 5.34 -0.16
C GLN A 66 -5.30 5.42 1.29
N PHE A 67 -6.51 4.95 1.59
CA PHE A 67 -7.00 4.84 2.96
C PHE A 67 -6.09 3.97 3.82
N TRP A 68 -5.83 2.73 3.41
CA TRP A 68 -5.01 1.79 4.19
C TRP A 68 -3.57 2.27 4.35
N LYS A 69 -2.99 2.88 3.30
CA LYS A 69 -1.66 3.50 3.39
C LYS A 69 -1.61 4.58 4.47
N LYS A 70 -2.61 5.46 4.51
CA LYS A 70 -2.69 6.51 5.54
C LYS A 70 -2.95 5.91 6.91
N TRP A 71 -3.89 4.97 7.02
CA TRP A 71 -4.26 4.31 8.27
C TRP A 71 -3.07 3.57 8.90
N LEU A 72 -2.28 2.84 8.11
CA LEU A 72 -1.06 2.17 8.60
C LEU A 72 0.00 3.18 9.05
N ALA A 73 0.17 4.29 8.34
CA ALA A 73 1.16 5.29 8.69
C ALA A 73 0.78 6.16 9.90
N SER A 74 -0.52 6.43 10.11
CA SER A 74 -0.98 7.41 11.11
C SER A 74 -1.75 6.80 12.26
N TYR A 75 -2.63 5.82 12.01
CA TYR A 75 -3.53 5.27 13.02
C TYR A 75 -2.95 4.03 13.70
N LEU A 76 -2.34 3.11 12.95
CA LEU A 76 -1.70 1.93 13.55
C LEU A 76 -0.71 2.29 14.68
N PRO A 77 0.17 3.31 14.55
CA PRO A 77 1.06 3.72 15.64
C PRO A 77 0.32 4.18 16.90
N THR A 78 -0.95 4.60 16.79
CA THR A 78 -1.78 4.98 17.95
C THR A 78 -2.38 3.75 18.65
N LEU A 79 -2.61 2.66 17.91
CA LEU A 79 -3.03 1.38 18.48
C LEU A 79 -1.88 0.67 19.20
N THR A 80 -0.65 0.79 18.66
CA THR A 80 0.56 0.37 19.35
C THR A 80 0.91 1.40 20.42
N ARG A 81 0.29 1.27 21.60
CA ARG A 81 0.37 2.20 22.74
C ARG A 81 1.82 2.61 23.03
N ARG A 82 2.14 3.90 22.92
CA ARG A 82 3.46 4.44 23.32
C ARG A 82 3.56 4.54 24.85
N SER A 83 4.55 3.87 25.43
CA SER A 83 4.80 3.75 26.87
C SER A 83 5.21 5.05 27.60
N LYS A 84 5.21 6.21 26.94
CA LYS A 84 5.77 7.44 27.53
C LYS A 84 4.89 8.07 28.62
N TRP A 85 3.58 7.76 28.63
CA TRP A 85 2.60 8.31 29.59
C TRP A 85 1.75 7.22 30.26
N PHE A 86 2.12 5.95 30.08
CA PHE A 86 1.38 4.79 30.60
C PHE A 86 2.36 3.82 31.25
N GLU A 87 1.87 3.00 32.18
CA GLU A 87 2.65 1.97 32.89
C GLU A 87 3.60 1.20 31.95
N THR A 88 4.80 0.93 32.48
CA THR A 88 5.84 0.15 31.81
C THR A 88 5.27 -1.20 31.37
N GLN A 89 5.14 -1.41 30.06
CA GLN A 89 4.75 -2.72 29.52
C GLN A 89 5.83 -3.74 29.85
N PRO A 90 5.45 -5.00 30.15
CA PRO A 90 6.42 -6.07 30.30
C PRO A 90 7.25 -6.19 29.00
N PRO A 91 8.57 -6.36 29.10
CA PRO A 91 9.42 -6.57 27.93
C PRO A 91 8.96 -7.82 27.19
N LEU A 92 9.08 -7.82 25.86
CA LEU A 92 8.76 -8.98 25.04
C LEU A 92 9.49 -10.23 25.53
N GLN A 93 8.76 -11.33 25.60
CA GLN A 93 9.25 -12.61 26.10
C GLN A 93 9.30 -13.67 25.00
N LEU A 94 10.15 -14.67 25.22
CA LEU A 94 10.13 -15.88 24.42
C LEU A 94 8.75 -16.54 24.54
N GLY A 95 8.14 -16.86 23.41
CA GLY A 95 6.83 -17.48 23.36
C GLY A 95 5.65 -16.52 23.21
N ASP A 96 5.87 -15.21 23.20
CA ASP A 96 4.80 -14.23 22.97
C ASP A 96 4.22 -14.34 21.55
N LEU A 97 2.90 -14.18 21.43
CA LEU A 97 2.20 -14.16 20.15
C LEU A 97 2.18 -12.72 19.60
N VAL A 98 2.72 -12.54 18.41
CA VAL A 98 2.85 -11.22 17.76
C VAL A 98 2.18 -11.20 16.40
N LEU A 99 1.61 -10.05 16.04
CA LEU A 99 1.11 -9.75 14.71
C LEU A 99 2.21 -9.05 13.91
N ILE A 100 2.49 -9.54 12.71
CA ILE A 100 3.47 -8.94 11.81
C ILE A 100 2.73 -8.00 10.88
N VAL A 101 3.07 -6.72 10.97
CA VAL A 101 2.53 -5.68 10.09
C VAL A 101 3.61 -5.28 9.09
N ASP A 102 3.33 -5.47 7.81
CA ASP A 102 4.25 -5.13 6.72
C ASP A 102 3.44 -4.56 5.55
N ASP A 103 3.83 -3.39 5.06
CA ASP A 103 3.17 -2.69 3.94
C ASP A 103 3.21 -3.49 2.63
N ALA A 104 4.14 -4.44 2.50
CA ALA A 104 4.24 -5.31 1.33
C ALA A 104 3.22 -6.46 1.35
N LEU A 105 2.58 -6.75 2.49
CA LEU A 105 1.60 -7.82 2.60
C LEU A 105 0.24 -7.41 2.01
N PRO A 106 -0.49 -8.35 1.38
CA PRO A 106 -1.85 -8.08 0.92
C PRO A 106 -2.75 -7.60 2.07
N ARG A 107 -3.67 -6.68 1.76
CA ARG A 107 -4.68 -6.23 2.72
C ARG A 107 -5.44 -7.41 3.32
N GLY A 108 -5.66 -7.38 4.64
CA GLY A 108 -6.35 -8.46 5.37
C GLY A 108 -5.47 -9.67 5.71
N CYS A 109 -4.22 -9.72 5.23
CA CYS A 109 -3.25 -10.74 5.61
C CYS A 109 -2.31 -10.18 6.67
N TRP A 110 -2.56 -10.53 7.93
CA TRP A 110 -1.74 -10.13 9.08
C TRP A 110 -1.16 -11.41 9.69
N PRO A 111 0.01 -11.87 9.23
CA PRO A 111 0.63 -13.07 9.73
C PRO A 111 0.85 -12.94 11.22
N LYS A 112 0.32 -13.89 11.98
CA LYS A 112 0.66 -14.05 13.38
C LYS A 112 1.80 -15.06 13.52
N GLY A 113 2.65 -14.83 14.50
CA GLY A 113 3.74 -15.73 14.81
C GLY A 113 4.08 -15.70 16.29
N ARG A 114 4.98 -16.59 16.68
CA ARG A 114 5.46 -16.70 18.05
C ARG A 114 6.92 -16.27 18.13
N ILE A 115 7.28 -15.48 19.13
CA ILE A 115 8.68 -15.11 19.36
C ILE A 115 9.45 -16.36 19.77
N VAL A 116 10.48 -16.70 18.99
CA VAL A 116 11.37 -17.85 19.26
C VAL A 116 12.75 -17.44 19.75
N GLN A 117 13.14 -16.19 19.50
CA GLN A 117 14.42 -15.67 19.95
C GLN A 117 14.35 -14.15 20.13
N LEU A 118 14.93 -13.66 21.22
CA LEU A 118 15.12 -12.23 21.50
C LEU A 118 16.57 -11.86 21.16
N VAL A 119 16.79 -10.77 20.43
CA VAL A 119 18.13 -10.25 20.11
C VAL A 119 18.34 -8.94 20.87
N PRO A 120 18.94 -8.99 22.07
CA PRO A 120 19.20 -7.80 22.85
C PRO A 120 20.29 -6.93 22.21
N SER A 121 20.15 -5.61 22.32
CA SER A 121 21.21 -4.65 21.99
C SER A 121 22.23 -4.55 23.11
N LYS A 122 23.33 -3.80 22.88
CA LYS A 122 24.36 -3.49 23.90
C LYS A 122 23.78 -2.89 25.19
N ASP A 123 22.67 -2.15 25.06
CA ASP A 123 21.98 -1.50 26.19
C ASP A 123 20.99 -2.45 26.92
N GLY A 124 20.98 -3.75 26.59
CA GLY A 124 20.02 -4.73 27.14
C GLY A 124 18.60 -4.63 26.59
N THR A 125 18.28 -3.60 25.79
CA THR A 125 16.95 -3.43 25.17
C THR A 125 16.80 -4.34 23.95
N THR A 126 15.71 -5.11 23.89
CA THR A 126 15.35 -5.91 22.71
C THR A 126 14.73 -5.04 21.63
N ARG A 127 15.48 -4.78 20.56
CA ARG A 127 14.99 -4.03 19.38
C ARG A 127 14.73 -4.95 18.17
N ARG A 128 15.10 -6.23 18.28
CA ARG A 128 14.99 -7.23 17.22
C ARG A 128 14.59 -8.58 17.80
N VAL A 129 13.70 -9.28 17.11
CA VAL A 129 13.20 -10.59 17.50
C VAL A 129 13.09 -11.52 16.29
N HIS A 130 13.33 -12.80 16.51
CA HIS A 130 12.99 -13.83 15.54
C HIS A 130 11.60 -14.37 15.84
N VAL A 131 10.73 -14.34 14.82
CA VAL A 131 9.34 -14.75 14.91
C VAL A 131 9.14 -15.98 14.02
N GLN A 132 8.62 -17.06 14.60
CA GLN A 132 8.20 -18.24 13.86
C GLN A 132 6.74 -18.10 13.44
N LEU A 133 6.51 -18.13 12.14
CA LEU A 133 5.19 -18.14 11.51
C LEU A 133 4.55 -19.54 11.57
N ALA A 134 3.24 -19.61 11.33
CA ALA A 134 2.49 -20.88 11.28
C ALA A 134 3.06 -21.90 10.26
N ASN A 135 3.68 -21.42 9.18
CA ASN A 135 4.34 -22.25 8.16
C ASN A 135 5.78 -22.66 8.55
N LYS A 136 6.16 -22.52 9.83
CA LYS A 136 7.51 -22.77 10.37
C LYS A 136 8.62 -21.88 9.80
N LYS A 137 8.30 -20.88 8.97
CA LYS A 137 9.28 -19.89 8.51
C LYS A 137 9.63 -18.96 9.67
N ILE A 138 10.93 -18.74 9.89
CA ILE A 138 11.44 -17.78 10.86
C ILE A 138 11.77 -16.48 10.13
N ILE A 139 11.32 -15.35 10.68
CA ILE A 139 11.64 -14.02 10.16
C ILE A 139 12.23 -13.15 11.27
N GLU A 140 13.21 -12.31 10.93
CA GLU A 140 13.71 -11.26 11.83
C GLU A 140 12.83 -10.01 11.68
N ARG A 141 12.40 -9.45 12.80
CA ARG A 141 11.63 -8.19 12.81
C ARG A 141 12.12 -7.26 13.90
N MET A 142 12.08 -5.96 13.58
CA MET A 142 12.33 -4.90 14.56
C MET A 142 11.08 -4.68 15.41
N VAL A 143 11.31 -4.33 16.67
CA VAL A 143 10.29 -4.05 17.69
C VAL A 143 10.21 -2.55 17.93
#